data_AF-A0A1Z8ANC1-F1
#
_entry.id   AF-A0A1Z8ANC1-F1
#
_cell.length_a   1.000
_cell.length_b   1.000
_cell.length_c   1.000
_cell.angle_alpha   90.00
_cell.angle_beta   90.00
_cell.angle_gamma   90.00
#
_symmetry.space_group_name_H-M   'P 1'
#
loop_
_entity.id
_entity.type
_entity.pdbx_description
1 polymer ?
#
loop_
_entity_poly.entity_id
_entity_poly.type
_entity_poly.pdbx_seq_one_letter_code
_entity_poly.pdbx_strand_id
1 'polypeptide(L)' 'MAHKSTSLSTLALQKFKKNFWGVLSFMIILFYALIAVFAYVIAPDDTKYANQMHISIHSQSP' A
#
# COMPACT_ATOMS: atom_id res chain seq x y z
N MET A 1 43.00 -16.42 -6.79
CA MET A 1 41.62 -16.26 -6.29
C MET A 1 40.96 -15.16 -7.10
N ALA A 2 39.83 -15.44 -7.77
CA ALA A 2 39.18 -14.43 -8.62
C ALA A 2 38.52 -13.34 -7.77
N HIS A 3 38.89 -12.09 -8.00
CA HIS A 3 38.30 -10.93 -7.33
C HIS A 3 36.87 -10.72 -7.86
N LYS A 4 35.87 -11.09 -7.07
CA LYS A 4 34.45 -10.97 -7.46
C LYS A 4 34.03 -9.49 -7.34
N SER A 5 34.07 -8.76 -8.44
CA SER A 5 33.55 -7.39 -8.55
C SER A 5 32.03 -7.40 -8.34
N THR A 6 31.56 -7.17 -7.11
CA THR A 6 30.13 -7.06 -6.83
C THR A 6 29.64 -5.66 -7.19
N SER A 7 28.58 -5.57 -7.99
CA SER A 7 27.98 -4.28 -8.30
C SER A 7 27.34 -3.67 -7.05
N LEU A 8 27.27 -2.35 -6.99
CA LEU A 8 26.63 -1.63 -5.88
C LEU A 8 25.16 -2.07 -5.70
N SER A 9 24.45 -2.36 -6.79
CA SER A 9 23.10 -2.90 -6.76
C SER A 9 23.04 -4.29 -6.10
N THR A 10 24.00 -5.16 -6.38
CA THR A 10 24.08 -6.48 -5.73
C THR A 10 24.33 -6.33 -4.23
N LEU A 11 25.18 -5.38 -3.81
CA LEU A 11 25.42 -5.10 -2.39
C LEU A 11 24.16 -4.56 -1.68
N ALA A 12 23.40 -3.70 -2.35
CA ALA A 12 22.12 -3.20 -1.83
C ALA A 12 21.08 -4.33 -1.67
N LEU A 13 20.95 -5.21 -2.67
CA LEU A 13 20.06 -6.38 -2.60
C LEU A 13 20.46 -7.35 -1.49
N GLN A 14 21.76 -7.55 -1.23
CA GLN A 14 22.24 -8.34 -0.10
C GLN A 14 21.84 -7.72 1.25
N LYS A 15 21.94 -6.40 1.39
CA LYS A 15 21.50 -5.68 2.60
C LYS A 15 19.99 -5.78 2.81
N PHE A 16 19.19 -5.67 1.73
CA PHE A 16 17.74 -5.87 1.82
C PHE A 16 17.39 -7.30 2.23
N LYS A 17 18.06 -8.31 1.68
CA LYS A 17 17.88 -9.71 2.10
C LYS A 17 18.18 -9.96 3.58
N LYS A 18 19.16 -9.24 4.16
CA LYS A 18 19.49 -9.39 5.59
C LYS A 18 18.37 -8.86 6.49
N ASN A 19 17.64 -7.83 6.06
CA ASN A 19 16.59 -7.19 6.83
C ASN A 19 15.20 -7.61 6.33
N PHE A 20 14.87 -8.90 6.48
CA PHE A 20 13.61 -9.46 6.03
C PHE A 20 12.39 -8.70 6.57
N TRP A 21 12.36 -8.43 7.88
CA TRP A 21 11.27 -7.68 8.51
C TRP A 21 11.11 -6.27 7.95
N GLY A 22 12.21 -5.55 7.74
CA GLY A 22 12.15 -4.19 7.16
C GLY A 22 11.62 -4.19 5.74
N VAL A 23 12.03 -5.16 4.91
CA VAL A 23 11.51 -5.31 3.54
C VAL A 23 10.02 -5.70 3.57
N LEU A 24 9.62 -6.63 4.44
CA LEU A 24 8.23 -7.04 4.59
C LEU A 24 7.34 -5.86 5.01
N SER A 25 7.74 -5.10 6.03
CA SER A 25 7.02 -3.90 6.47
C SER A 25 6.90 -2.86 5.35
N PHE A 26 7.98 -2.62 4.60
CA PHE A 26 7.97 -1.70 3.48
C PHE A 26 7.00 -2.16 2.37
N MET A 27 6.97 -3.45 2.05
CA MET A 27 6.01 -4.02 1.08
C MET A 27 4.56 -3.86 1.55
N ILE A 28 4.28 -4.07 2.83
CA ILE A 28 2.93 -3.87 3.40
C ILE A 28 2.49 -2.41 3.29
N ILE A 29 3.37 -1.46 3.63
CA ILE A 29 3.08 -0.03 3.50
C ILE A 29 2.80 0.32 2.03
N LEU A 30 3.63 -0.15 1.11
CA LEU A 30 3.47 0.10 -0.32
C LEU A 30 2.14 -0.48 -0.84
N PHE A 31 1.76 -1.68 -0.39
CA PHE A 31 0.49 -2.30 -0.74
C PHE A 31 -0.71 -1.45 -0.30
N TYR A 32 -0.73 -0.99 0.96
CA TYR A 32 -1.82 -0.12 1.44
C TYR A 32 -1.83 1.24 0.75
N ALA A 33 -0.66 1.81 0.44
CA ALA A 33 -0.56 3.05 -0.32
C ALA A 33 -1.17 2.90 -1.72
N LEU A 34 -0.90 1.78 -2.39
CA LEU A 34 -1.51 1.48 -3.70
C LEU A 34 -3.04 1.34 -3.56
N ILE A 35 -3.54 0.59 -2.58
CA ILE A 35 -4.99 0.49 -2.34
C ILE A 35 -5.61 1.86 -2.12
N ALA A 36 -4.99 2.72 -1.30
CA ALA A 36 -5.50 4.05 -1.01
C ALA A 36 -5.58 4.94 -2.26
N VAL A 37 -4.54 4.91 -3.11
CA VAL A 37 -4.51 5.67 -4.37
C VAL A 37 -5.57 5.17 -5.35
N PHE A 38 -5.77 3.84 -5.42
CA PHE A 38 -6.72 3.22 -6.35
C PHE A 38 -8.09 2.93 -5.73
N ALA A 39 -8.38 3.43 -4.53
CA ALA A 39 -9.58 3.08 -3.79
C ALA A 39 -10.86 3.36 -4.59
N TYR A 40 -10.93 4.49 -5.28
CA TYR A 40 -12.08 4.85 -6.11
C TYR A 40 -12.21 3.98 -7.36
N VAL A 41 -11.10 3.47 -7.90
CA VAL A 41 -11.14 2.54 -9.05
C VAL A 41 -11.58 1.15 -8.59
N ILE A 42 -11.15 0.71 -7.40
CA ILE A 42 -11.44 -0.61 -6.84
C ILE A 42 -12.86 -0.68 -6.27
N ALA A 43 -13.29 0.40 -5.61
CA ALA A 43 -14.59 0.54 -4.97
C ALA A 43 -15.18 1.91 -5.33
N PRO A 44 -15.66 2.07 -6.58
CA PRO A 44 -16.30 3.31 -7.00
C PRO A 44 -17.57 3.53 -6.17
N ASP A 45 -17.72 4.74 -5.64
CA ASP A 45 -18.97 5.20 -5.04
C ASP A 45 -19.62 6.20 -6.01
N ASP A 46 -20.63 5.71 -6.73
CA ASP A 46 -21.38 6.49 -7.71
C ASP A 46 -22.55 7.28 -7.09
N THR A 47 -22.68 7.30 -5.76
CA THR A 47 -23.76 8.03 -5.11
C THR A 47 -23.53 9.54 -5.17
N LYS A 48 -24.60 10.30 -5.45
CA LYS A 48 -24.58 11.78 -5.57
C LYS A 48 -24.04 12.51 -4.34
N TYR A 49 -24.02 11.84 -3.18
CA TYR A 49 -23.65 12.38 -1.89
C TYR A 49 -22.51 11.59 -1.21
N ALA A 50 -21.72 10.83 -1.96
CA ALA A 50 -20.60 10.02 -1.45
C ALA A 50 -19.66 10.80 -0.50
N ASN A 51 -19.28 12.02 -0.88
CA ASN A 51 -18.43 12.90 -0.07
C ASN A 51 -19.21 13.71 0.99
N GLN A 52 -20.54 13.66 0.99
CA GLN A 52 -21.37 14.43 1.91
C GLN A 52 -21.77 13.62 3.16
N MET A 53 -21.42 12.33 3.21
CA MET A 53 -21.69 11.42 4.34
C MET A 53 -23.12 11.57 4.88
N HIS A 54 -24.12 11.62 3.98
CA HIS A 54 -25.51 11.77 4.39
C HIS A 54 -26.02 10.41 4.91
N ILE A 55 -25.98 10.20 6.23
CA ILE A 55 -26.47 8.97 6.85
C ILE A 55 -27.99 9.01 6.85
N SER A 56 -28.65 8.06 6.19
CA SER A 56 -30.13 7.98 6.07
C SER A 56 -30.84 7.52 7.35
N ILE A 57 -30.30 7.83 8.55
CA ILE A 57 -30.88 7.46 9.85
C ILE A 57 -32.04 8.37 10.30
N HIS A 58 -32.25 9.49 9.60
CA HIS A 58 -33.37 10.40 9.89
C HIS A 58 -34.75 9.71 9.76
N SER A 59 -34.88 8.58 9.05
CA SER A 59 -36.20 7.99 8.73
C SER A 59 -36.49 6.65 9.41
N GLN A 60 -35.70 6.21 10.40
CA GLN A 60 -36.03 5.00 11.16
C GLN A 60 -36.84 5.35 12.39
N SER A 61 -37.99 4.69 12.53
CA SER A 61 -38.77 4.69 13.78
C SER A 61 -37.94 4.06 14.91
N PRO A 62 -38.06 4.59 16.14
CA PRO A 62 -37.27 4.15 17.30
C PRO A 62 -37.44 2.66 17.64
#